data_AF-A0A953RCM9-F1
#
_entry.id   AF-A0A953RCM9-F1
#
_cell.length_a   1.000
_cell.length_b   1.000
_cell.length_c   1.000
_cell.angle_alpha   90.00
_cell.angle_beta   90.00
_cell.angle_gamma   90.00
#
_symmetry.space_group_name_H-M   'P 1'
#
loop_
_entity.id
_entity.type
_entity.pdbx_description
1 polymer ?
#
loop_
_entity_poly.entity_id
_entity_poly.type
_entity_poly.pdbx_seq_one_letter_code
_entity_poly.pdbx_strand_id
1 'polypeptide(L)'
;MAALNHADALIFDLRDNRGGYTNMVVFLASYLFDHPEYMFNPRDPITEQTWTRCPVAGSLLVDNPIYILISSRTYSGAEQFRYDLKMLKRATLIGETTGGASHYGVLHNLDDHFAVGVPEHRPVNPFFDKDWAITGIEPM
;
A
#
# COMPACT_ATOMS: atom_id res chain seq x y z
N MET A 1 9.76 15.36 -3.91
CA MET A 1 9.39 15.63 -2.50
C MET A 1 10.23 16.72 -1.83
N ALA A 2 11.31 17.25 -2.43
CA ALA A 2 12.22 18.21 -1.76
C ALA A 2 11.54 19.45 -1.14
N ALA A 3 10.47 19.98 -1.76
CA ALA A 3 9.71 21.09 -1.20
C ALA A 3 9.06 20.80 0.17
N LEU A 4 8.95 19.52 0.56
CA LEU A 4 8.38 19.07 1.82
C LEU A 4 9.43 18.78 2.90
N ASN A 5 10.73 18.90 2.59
CA ASN A 5 11.82 18.56 3.53
C ASN A 5 11.82 19.39 4.82
N HIS A 6 11.10 20.50 4.85
CA HIS A 6 10.97 21.38 6.00
C HIS A 6 9.58 21.30 6.65
N ALA A 7 8.74 20.37 6.21
CA ALA A 7 7.48 20.11 6.89
C ALA A 7 7.76 19.43 8.23
N ASP A 8 6.95 19.73 9.25
CA ASP A 8 7.03 19.05 10.54
C ASP A 8 6.39 17.65 10.49
N ALA A 9 5.42 17.44 9.58
CA ALA A 9 4.73 16.17 9.37
C ALA A 9 4.19 16.06 7.93
N LEU A 10 3.88 14.84 7.48
CA LEU A 10 3.22 14.61 6.19
C LEU A 10 1.84 13.98 6.37
N ILE A 11 0.91 14.40 5.53
CA ILE A 11 -0.42 13.81 5.41
C ILE A 11 -0.60 13.32 3.97
N PHE A 12 -0.85 12.02 3.82
CA PHE A 12 -1.30 11.43 2.57
C PHE A 12 -2.82 11.31 2.58
N ASP A 13 -3.51 12.11 1.77
CA ASP A 13 -4.95 12.02 1.64
C ASP A 13 -5.35 11.01 0.57
N LEU A 14 -5.80 9.83 0.99
CA LEU A 14 -6.24 8.73 0.12
C LEU A 14 -7.76 8.54 0.14
N ARG A 15 -8.52 9.48 0.73
CA ARG A 15 -9.97 9.32 0.94
C ARG A 15 -10.75 9.12 -0.37
N ASP A 16 -10.26 9.64 -1.49
CA ASP A 16 -10.86 9.45 -2.81
C ASP A 16 -9.97 8.63 -3.77
N ASN A 17 -8.89 8.04 -3.26
CA ASN A 17 -7.93 7.30 -4.07
C ASN A 17 -8.34 5.83 -4.23
N ARG A 18 -8.72 5.45 -5.45
CA ARG A 18 -9.15 4.09 -5.80
C ARG A 18 -8.03 3.14 -6.25
N GLY A 19 -6.77 3.55 -6.12
CA GLY A 19 -5.63 2.67 -6.31
C GLY A 19 -4.47 3.28 -7.07
N GLY A 20 -3.86 2.45 -7.89
CA GLY A 20 -2.60 2.75 -8.55
C GLY A 20 -1.77 1.49 -8.72
N TYR A 21 -0.57 1.67 -9.24
CA TYR A 21 0.37 0.60 -9.51
C TYR A 21 1.34 0.40 -8.35
N THR A 22 1.76 -0.83 -8.11
CA THR A 22 2.69 -1.19 -7.02
C THR A 22 4.04 -0.48 -7.13
N ASN A 23 4.53 -0.21 -8.34
CA ASN A 23 5.75 0.58 -8.53
C ASN A 23 5.62 2.02 -7.97
N MET A 24 4.42 2.63 -8.03
CA MET A 24 4.15 3.93 -7.42
C MET A 24 4.10 3.84 -5.89
N VAL A 25 3.55 2.75 -5.35
CA VAL A 25 3.57 2.46 -3.91
C VAL A 25 5.02 2.41 -3.41
N VAL A 26 5.86 1.59 -4.05
CA VAL A 26 7.28 1.45 -3.73
C VAL A 26 8.02 2.79 -3.87
N PHE A 27 7.77 3.53 -4.95
CA PHE A 27 8.42 4.82 -5.18
C PHE A 27 8.09 5.84 -4.08
N LEU A 28 6.81 5.98 -3.70
CA LEU A 28 6.39 6.91 -2.64
C LEU A 28 6.94 6.48 -1.28
N ALA A 29 6.86 5.19 -0.96
CA ALA A 29 7.36 4.65 0.29
C ALA A 29 8.88 4.82 0.43
N SER A 30 9.64 4.83 -0.67
CA SER A 30 11.10 5.03 -0.64
C SER A 30 11.55 6.34 0.00
N TYR A 31 10.69 7.37 0.04
CA TYR A 31 11.02 8.63 0.72
C TYR A 31 10.90 8.56 2.25
N LEU A 32 10.28 7.51 2.78
CA LEU A 32 9.82 7.42 4.17
C LEU A 32 10.70 6.51 5.04
N PHE A 33 11.71 5.86 4.47
CA PHE A 33 12.60 4.93 5.18
C PHE A 33 14.07 5.27 4.92
N ASP A 34 14.94 4.97 5.89
CA ASP A 34 16.41 5.05 5.77
C ASP A 34 17.04 3.76 5.24
N HIS A 35 16.31 2.64 5.25
CA HIS A 35 16.76 1.33 4.77
C HIS A 35 15.68 0.62 3.94
N PRO A 36 16.06 -0.28 3.02
CA PRO A 36 15.10 -0.99 2.17
C PRO A 36 14.06 -1.76 2.97
N GLU A 37 12.81 -1.57 2.58
CA GLU A 37 11.63 -2.21 3.15
C GLU A 37 10.83 -2.89 2.04
N TYR A 38 10.31 -4.08 2.34
CA TYR A 38 9.50 -4.84 1.40
C TYR A 38 8.06 -4.32 1.39
N MET A 39 7.56 -3.95 0.21
CA MET A 39 6.17 -3.55 0.00
C MET A 39 5.37 -4.76 -0.46
N PHE A 40 4.48 -5.26 0.40
CA PHE A 40 3.76 -6.51 0.15
C PHE A 40 2.65 -6.30 -0.86
N ASN A 41 2.78 -6.89 -2.05
CA ASN A 41 1.69 -7.02 -3.00
C ASN A 41 1.31 -8.50 -3.13
N PRO A 42 0.07 -8.89 -2.81
CA PRO A 42 -0.36 -10.28 -2.94
C PRO A 42 -0.45 -10.79 -4.39
N ARG A 43 -0.32 -9.91 -5.38
CA ARG A 43 -0.42 -10.25 -6.82
C ARG A 43 0.92 -10.43 -7.50
N ASP A 44 2.00 -9.89 -6.93
CA ASP A 44 3.31 -9.88 -7.57
C ASP A 44 4.25 -10.88 -6.90
N PRO A 45 5.14 -11.55 -7.68
CA PRO A 45 6.25 -12.28 -7.08
C PRO A 45 7.18 -11.30 -6.36
N ILE A 46 7.83 -11.79 -5.30
CA ILE A 46 8.90 -11.03 -4.63
C ILE A 46 10.06 -10.88 -5.60
N THR A 47 10.41 -9.64 -5.93
CA THR A 47 11.52 -9.29 -6.82
C THR A 47 12.25 -8.07 -6.27
N GLU A 48 13.38 -7.67 -6.85
CA GLU A 48 14.05 -6.43 -6.44
C GLU A 48 13.15 -5.17 -6.59
N GLN A 49 12.12 -5.23 -7.45
CA GLN A 49 11.22 -4.10 -7.69
C GLN A 49 10.17 -3.91 -6.60
N THR A 50 9.98 -4.90 -5.72
CA THR A 50 9.04 -4.82 -4.59
C THR A 50 9.68 -4.27 -3.32
N TRP A 51 10.94 -3.85 -3.37
CA TRP A 51 11.66 -3.24 -2.25
C TRP A 51 11.86 -1.74 -2.49
N THR A 52 11.74 -0.95 -1.42
CA THR A 52 11.99 0.50 -1.48
C THR A 52 13.45 0.79 -1.86
N ARG A 53 13.64 1.87 -2.62
CA ARG A 53 14.94 2.39 -3.04
C ARG A 53 15.33 3.57 -2.16
N CYS A 54 15.90 3.26 -1.00
CA CYS A 54 16.22 4.22 0.04
C CYS A 54 17.66 4.07 0.57
N PRO A 55 18.20 5.12 1.20
CA PRO A 55 17.59 6.44 1.36
C PRO A 55 17.55 7.22 0.03
N VAL A 56 16.48 7.99 -0.19
CA VAL A 56 16.38 8.86 -1.37
C VAL A 56 17.28 10.07 -1.18
N ALA A 57 18.27 10.25 -2.06
CA ALA A 57 19.22 11.36 -1.98
C ALA A 57 18.51 12.72 -1.91
N GLY A 58 18.83 13.50 -0.88
CA GLY A 58 18.26 14.83 -0.65
C GLY A 58 16.86 14.83 -0.02
N SER A 59 16.29 13.69 0.34
CA SER A 59 15.06 13.62 1.16
C SER A 59 15.40 13.74 2.64
N LEU A 60 14.64 14.55 3.39
CA LEU A 60 14.73 14.66 4.86
C LEU A 60 13.52 14.03 5.57
N LEU A 61 12.72 13.25 4.84
CA LEU A 61 11.38 12.85 5.27
C LEU A 61 11.32 11.58 6.14
N VAL A 62 12.45 10.93 6.38
CA VAL A 62 12.50 9.63 7.08
C VAL A 62 11.95 9.76 8.50
N ASP A 63 12.31 10.81 9.22
CA ASP A 63 11.93 10.99 10.63
C ASP A 63 10.58 11.69 10.83
N ASN A 64 9.96 12.18 9.75
CA ASN A 64 8.69 12.88 9.84
C ASN A 64 7.56 11.97 10.35
N PRO A 65 6.70 12.44 11.26
CA PRO A 65 5.40 11.82 11.51
C PRO A 65 4.58 11.73 10.22
N ILE A 66 4.00 10.56 9.96
CA ILE A 66 3.19 10.29 8.76
C ILE A 66 1.77 9.91 9.17
N TYR A 67 0.82 10.62 8.58
CA TYR A 67 -0.61 10.34 8.72
C TYR A 67 -1.20 10.01 7.36
N ILE A 68 -2.11 9.04 7.32
CA ILE A 68 -2.78 8.64 6.09
C ILE A 68 -4.29 8.73 6.31
N LEU A 69 -4.95 9.59 5.55
CA LEU A 69 -6.40 9.71 5.58
C LEU A 69 -7.02 8.69 4.63
N ILE A 70 -7.92 7.85 5.12
CA ILE A 70 -8.57 6.78 4.35
C ILE A 70 -10.09 6.86 4.45
N SER A 71 -10.78 6.30 3.46
CA SER A 71 -12.23 6.13 3.48
C SER A 71 -12.63 4.76 2.94
N SER A 72 -13.92 4.46 3.02
CA SER A 72 -14.57 3.33 2.32
C SER A 72 -14.32 3.30 0.80
N ARG A 73 -13.90 4.42 0.20
CA ARG A 73 -13.53 4.52 -1.23
C ARG A 73 -12.05 4.25 -1.51
N THR A 74 -11.20 4.18 -0.47
CA THR A 74 -9.78 3.84 -0.63
C THR A 74 -9.64 2.39 -1.08
N TYR A 75 -8.92 2.15 -2.18
CA TYR A 75 -8.95 0.83 -2.85
C TYR A 75 -7.60 0.45 -3.49
N SER A 76 -7.35 -0.85 -3.68
CA SER A 76 -6.23 -1.43 -4.44
C SER A 76 -4.84 -0.91 -4.03
N GLY A 77 -4.07 -0.27 -4.92
CA GLY A 77 -2.70 0.18 -4.60
C GLY A 77 -2.64 1.18 -3.44
N ALA A 78 -3.71 1.94 -3.20
CA ALA A 78 -3.82 2.81 -2.03
C ALA A 78 -3.99 2.01 -0.73
N GLU A 79 -4.70 0.88 -0.80
CA GLU A 79 -4.79 -0.06 0.32
C GLU A 79 -3.46 -0.78 0.59
N GLN A 80 -2.70 -1.10 -0.45
CA GLN A 80 -1.34 -1.62 -0.30
C GLN A 80 -0.46 -0.61 0.46
N PHE A 81 -0.39 0.63 -0.03
CA PHE A 81 0.46 1.67 0.58
C PHE A 81 0.14 1.89 2.06
N ARG A 82 -1.15 2.03 2.41
CA ARG A 82 -1.56 2.21 3.82
C ARG A 82 -1.37 0.94 4.65
N TYR A 83 -1.50 -0.24 4.05
CA TYR A 83 -1.27 -1.52 4.73
C TYR A 83 0.19 -1.68 5.14
N ASP A 84 1.11 -1.57 4.18
CA ASP A 84 2.54 -1.74 4.40
C ASP A 84 3.04 -0.74 5.45
N LEU A 85 2.66 0.53 5.33
CA LEU A 85 3.06 1.56 6.30
C LEU A 85 2.45 1.37 7.70
N LYS A 86 1.27 0.75 7.82
CA LYS A 86 0.72 0.38 9.13
C LYS A 86 1.51 -0.79 9.74
N MET A 87 1.77 -1.83 8.95
CA MET A 87 2.46 -3.05 9.40
C MET A 87 3.91 -2.77 9.80
N LEU A 88 4.60 -1.91 9.03
CA LEU A 88 5.94 -1.41 9.32
C LEU A 88 5.96 -0.33 10.41
N LYS A 89 4.81 -0.03 11.04
CA LYS A 89 4.65 0.99 12.10
C LYS A 89 5.16 2.36 11.69
N ARG A 90 5.11 2.67 10.40
CA ARG A 90 5.61 3.92 9.82
C ARG A 90 4.57 5.03 9.82
N ALA A 91 3.28 4.69 9.74
CA ALA A 91 2.22 5.69 9.63
C ALA A 91 1.02 5.40 10.54
N THR A 92 0.34 6.48 10.95
CA THR A 92 -0.95 6.43 11.64
C THR A 92 -2.08 6.57 10.61
N LEU A 93 -3.03 5.63 10.63
CA LEU A 93 -4.19 5.66 9.74
C LEU A 93 -5.37 6.37 10.43
N ILE A 94 -6.06 7.24 9.70
CA ILE A 94 -7.21 8.02 10.19
C ILE A 94 -8.34 7.92 9.17
N GLY A 95 -9.56 7.59 9.61
CA GLY A 95 -10.76 7.65 8.77
C GLY A 95 -11.66 6.43 8.90
N GLU A 96 -12.04 5.83 7.78
CA GLU A 96 -12.94 4.68 7.72
C GLU A 96 -12.21 3.39 7.30
N THR A 97 -12.82 2.23 7.56
CA THR A 97 -12.37 0.96 6.96
C THR A 97 -12.45 1.02 5.44
N THR A 98 -11.40 0.55 4.76
CA THR A 98 -11.27 0.59 3.29
C THR A 98 -12.14 -0.45 2.58
N GLY A 99 -12.24 -0.36 1.25
CA GLY A 99 -13.15 -1.20 0.46
C GLY A 99 -12.78 -2.69 0.33
N GLY A 100 -11.55 -3.11 0.69
CA GLY A 100 -11.18 -4.53 0.82
C GLY A 100 -10.72 -5.21 -0.47
N ALA A 101 -9.97 -4.52 -1.35
CA ALA A 101 -9.58 -4.98 -2.68
C ALA A 101 -8.31 -5.85 -2.77
N SER A 102 -7.83 -6.45 -1.67
CA SER A 102 -6.46 -6.96 -1.67
C SER A 102 -6.26 -8.08 -2.69
N HIS A 103 -7.28 -8.92 -2.91
CA HIS A 103 -7.21 -10.06 -3.82
C HIS A 103 -8.11 -9.82 -5.03
N TYR A 104 -7.53 -9.40 -6.15
CA TYR A 104 -8.15 -9.69 -7.45
C TYR A 104 -7.77 -11.11 -7.82
N GLY A 105 -8.77 -11.98 -8.00
CA GLY A 105 -8.54 -13.21 -8.72
C GLY A 105 -8.08 -12.91 -10.15
N VAL A 106 -7.24 -13.77 -10.72
CA VAL A 106 -6.98 -13.78 -12.15
C VAL A 106 -8.33 -14.00 -12.83
N LEU A 107 -8.69 -13.10 -13.75
CA LEU A 107 -9.95 -13.19 -14.46
C LEU A 107 -9.78 -14.20 -15.60
N HIS A 108 -10.49 -15.32 -15.52
CA HIS A 108 -10.56 -16.30 -16.59
C HIS A 108 -11.89 -16.14 -17.30
N ASN A 109 -11.85 -15.87 -18.61
CA ASN A 109 -13.06 -15.92 -19.43
C ASN A 109 -13.53 -17.38 -19.50
N LEU A 110 -14.80 -17.59 -19.18
CA LEU A 110 -15.48 -18.87 -19.36
C LEU A 110 -16.01 -18.98 -20.79
N ASP A 111 -16.51 -17.86 -21.32
CA ASP A 111 -16.94 -17.65 -22.70
C ASP A 111 -16.92 -16.14 -23.05
N ASP A 112 -17.58 -15.73 -24.13
CA ASP A 112 -17.66 -14.34 -24.61
C ASP A 112 -18.43 -13.38 -23.67
N HIS A 113 -19.17 -13.92 -22.69
CA HIS A 113 -20.09 -13.15 -21.84
C HIS A 113 -19.81 -13.32 -20.34
N PHE A 114 -19.13 -14.40 -19.95
CA PHE A 114 -18.88 -14.73 -18.55
C PHE A 114 -17.39 -14.87 -18.26
N ALA A 115 -17.01 -14.39 -17.08
CA ALA A 115 -15.67 -14.59 -16.54
C ALA A 115 -15.73 -14.89 -15.05
N VAL A 116 -14.72 -15.62 -14.56
CA VAL A 116 -14.55 -15.95 -13.14
C VAL A 116 -13.23 -15.38 -12.64
N GLY A 117 -13.28 -14.70 -11.50
CA GLY A 117 -12.06 -14.29 -10.79
C GLY A 117 -11.59 -15.42 -9.89
N VAL A 118 -10.47 -16.06 -10.24
CA VAL A 118 -9.87 -17.15 -9.43
C VAL A 118 -8.68 -16.58 -8.68
N PRO A 119 -8.63 -16.64 -7.33
CA PRO A 119 -7.45 -16.26 -6.57
C PRO A 119 -6.35 -17.32 -6.78
N GLU A 120 -5.56 -17.17 -7.85
CA GLU A 120 -4.48 -18.10 -8.21
C GLU A 120 -3.19 -17.85 -7.42
N HIS A 121 -3.04 -16.64 -6.87
CA HIS A 121 -1.90 -16.26 -6.06
C HIS A 121 -2.33 -16.03 -4.61
N ARG A 122 -1.75 -16.82 -3.70
CA ARG A 122 -1.85 -16.61 -2.26
C ARG A 122 -0.45 -16.52 -1.66
N PRO A 123 0.29 -15.43 -1.89
CA PRO A 123 1.54 -15.23 -1.19
C PRO A 123 1.28 -15.16 0.31
N VAL A 124 2.21 -15.73 1.07
CA VAL A 124 2.18 -15.68 2.53
C VAL A 124 2.44 -14.24 2.93
N ASN A 125 1.47 -13.66 3.63
CA ASN A 125 1.63 -12.34 4.23
C ASN A 125 2.86 -12.36 5.17
N PRO A 126 3.88 -11.52 4.91
CA PRO A 126 5.10 -11.52 5.73
C PRO A 126 4.87 -10.90 7.12
N PHE A 127 3.76 -10.19 7.32
CA PHE A 127 3.42 -9.56 8.59
C PHE A 127 2.56 -10.50 9.44
N PHE A 128 2.73 -10.45 10.76
CA PHE A 128 2.03 -11.34 11.72
C PHE A 128 0.50 -11.14 11.78
N ASP A 129 -0.01 -10.05 11.20
CA ASP A 129 -1.44 -9.71 11.19
C ASP A 129 -2.19 -10.33 10.00
N LYS A 130 -3.52 -10.41 10.11
CA LYS A 130 -4.38 -10.86 9.02
C LYS A 130 -4.23 -9.94 7.79
N ASP A 131 -4.28 -10.53 6.59
CA ASP A 131 -4.39 -9.82 5.32
C ASP A 131 -5.68 -8.96 5.29
N TRP A 132 -5.76 -7.93 4.44
CA TRP A 132 -6.88 -7.00 4.35
C TRP A 132 -7.95 -7.38 3.32
N ALA A 133 -7.83 -8.57 2.72
CA ALA A 133 -8.79 -9.09 1.75
C ALA A 133 -10.19 -9.11 2.37
N ILE A 134 -11.19 -8.57 1.65
CA ILE A 134 -12.61 -8.65 1.99
C ILE A 134 -13.02 -7.80 3.21
N THR A 135 -12.16 -7.65 4.22
CA THR A 135 -12.48 -6.92 5.46
C THR A 135 -11.98 -5.48 5.45
N GLY A 136 -11.03 -5.13 4.58
CA GLY A 136 -10.24 -3.90 4.75
C GLY A 136 -9.39 -3.98 6.03
N ILE A 137 -8.79 -2.86 6.42
CA ILE A 137 -8.13 -2.71 7.73
C ILE A 137 -8.72 -1.51 8.42
N GLU A 138 -9.09 -1.71 9.68
CA GLU A 138 -9.59 -0.65 10.54
C GLU A 138 -8.48 0.38 10.80
N PRO A 139 -8.84 1.68 10.86
CA PRO A 139 -7.99 2.69 11.48
C PRO A 139 -7.59 2.27 12.90
N MET A 140 -6.52 2.88 13.44
CA MET A 140 -6.22 2.72 14.87
C MET A 140 -7.26 3.46 15.73
#